data_AF-A0AAJ4X4R1-F1
#
_entry.id   AF-A0AAJ4X4R1-F1
#
_cell.length_a   1.000
_cell.length_b   1.000
_cell.length_c   1.000
_cell.angle_alpha   90.00
_cell.angle_beta   90.00
_cell.angle_gamma   90.00
#
_symmetry.space_group_name_H-M   'P 1'
#
loop_
_entity.id
_entity.type
_entity.pdbx_description
1 polymer ?
#
loop_
_entity_poly.entity_id
_entity_poly.type
_entity_poly.pdbx_seq_one_letter_code
_entity_poly.pdbx_strand_id
1 'polypeptide(L)' 'MKADDKGDVRAFVQTAEQAGDFVWVIALIDFGAREVKRTLVSDEKYSTRAAAKDAGDARLKALTEDRHAHA' A
#
# COMPACT_ATOMS: atom_id res chain seq x y z
N MET A 1 -23.97 -10.89 -14.01
CA MET A 1 -22.63 -10.45 -14.47
C MET A 1 -22.15 -9.43 -13.45
N LYS A 2 -21.18 -9.78 -12.61
CA LYS A 2 -20.61 -8.85 -11.64
C LYS A 2 -19.52 -8.10 -12.39
N ALA A 3 -19.79 -6.83 -12.67
CA ALA A 3 -18.87 -5.95 -13.36
C ALA A 3 -17.50 -5.99 -12.68
N ASP A 4 -16.48 -5.92 -13.50
CA ASP A 4 -15.07 -5.77 -13.15
C ASP A 4 -14.81 -4.48 -12.34
N ASP A 5 -15.27 -4.43 -11.08
CA ASP A 5 -14.93 -3.36 -10.12
C ASP A 5 -13.44 -3.39 -9.72
N LYS A 6 -12.63 -4.30 -10.28
CA LYS A 6 -11.18 -4.32 -10.07
C LYS A 6 -10.47 -3.12 -10.70
N GLY A 7 -11.06 -2.43 -11.67
CA GLY A 7 -10.44 -1.29 -12.37
C GLY A 7 -10.25 -0.06 -11.47
N ASP A 8 -11.17 0.16 -10.53
CA ASP A 8 -11.20 1.33 -9.64
C ASP A 8 -10.52 1.09 -8.30
N VAL A 9 -10.11 -0.15 -8.01
CA VAL A 9 -9.39 -0.50 -6.79
C VAL A 9 -7.88 -0.46 -7.03
N ARG A 10 -7.18 0.48 -6.41
CA ARG A 10 -5.72 0.62 -6.54
C ARG A 10 -5.04 0.67 -5.19
N ALA A 11 -3.86 0.06 -5.13
CA ALA A 11 -2.97 0.16 -3.99
C ALA A 11 -1.82 1.12 -4.29
N PHE A 12 -1.41 1.91 -3.29
CA PHE A 12 -0.25 2.78 -3.42
C PHE A 12 0.47 2.93 -2.09
N VAL A 13 1.76 3.29 -2.17
CA VAL A 13 2.64 3.54 -1.03
C VAL A 13 2.70 5.04 -0.76
N GLN A 14 2.48 5.41 0.50
CA GLN A 14 2.83 6.72 1.02
C GLN A 14 3.87 6.58 2.12
N THR A 15 4.59 7.66 2.37
CA THR A 15 5.54 7.75 3.49
C THR A 15 5.06 8.82 4.45
N ALA A 16 4.96 8.46 5.72
CA ALA A 16 4.58 9.34 6.81
C ALA A 16 5.76 9.49 7.77
N GLU A 17 5.91 10.68 8.34
CA GLU A 17 6.88 10.91 9.41
C GLU A 17 6.22 10.56 10.75
N GLN A 18 6.93 9.83 11.59
CA GLN A 18 6.50 9.43 12.92
C GLN A 18 7.66 9.60 13.91
N ALA A 19 7.54 10.61 14.77
CA ALA A 19 8.49 10.89 15.85
C ALA A 19 9.95 11.06 15.39
N GLY A 20 10.17 11.69 14.23
CA GLY A 20 11.51 11.94 13.66
C GLY A 20 12.04 10.84 12.75
N ASP A 21 11.35 9.70 12.66
CA ASP A 21 11.59 8.64 11.68
C ASP A 21 10.50 8.62 10.61
N PHE A 22 10.64 7.76 9.60
CA PHE A 22 9.68 7.54 8.53
C PHE A 22 9.10 6.13 8.58
N VAL A 23 7.81 6.02 8.29
CA VAL A 23 7.11 4.74 8.09
C VAL A 23 6.50 4.72 6.70
N TRP A 24 6.34 3.52 6.12
CA TRP A 24 5.52 3.38 4.92
C TRP A 24 4.08 3.05 5.29
N VAL A 25 3.15 3.54 4.47
CA VAL A 25 1.73 3.27 4.55
C VAL A 25 1.28 2.77 3.18
N ILE A 26 0.75 1.56 3.11
CA ILE A 26 0.12 1.03 1.90
C ILE A 26 -1.38 1.16 2.07
N ALA A 27 -2.02 1.92 1.19
CA ALA A 27 -3.47 2.07 1.18
C ALA A 27 -4.05 1.40 -0.07
N LEU A 28 -5.07 0.57 0.12
CA LEU A 28 -5.93 0.04 -0.94
C LEU A 28 -7.19 0.90 -1.00
N ILE A 29 -7.34 1.66 -2.07
CA ILE A 29 -8.47 2.58 -2.26
C ILE A 29 -9.33 2.09 -3.41
N ASP A 30 -10.64 2.12 -3.18
CA ASP A 30 -11.67 1.99 -4.21
C ASP A 30 -12.09 3.40 -4.61
N PHE A 31 -11.65 3.84 -5.78
CA PHE A 31 -11.92 5.18 -6.30
C PHE A 31 -13.36 5.33 -6.79
N GLY A 32 -14.01 4.24 -7.20
CA GLY A 32 -15.41 4.23 -7.62
C GLY A 32 -16.34 4.47 -6.43
N ALA A 33 -16.10 3.77 -5.32
CA ALA A 33 -16.82 3.97 -4.06
C ALA A 33 -16.33 5.19 -3.26
N ARG A 34 -15.14 5.73 -3.59
CA ARG A 34 -14.42 6.77 -2.83
C ARG A 34 -14.12 6.34 -1.39
N GLU A 35 -13.71 5.08 -1.22
CA GLU A 35 -13.47 4.46 0.08
C GLU A 35 -12.06 3.88 0.20
N VAL A 36 -11.50 3.92 1.41
CA VAL A 36 -10.29 3.18 1.76
C VAL A 36 -10.71 1.78 2.20
N LYS A 37 -10.38 0.76 1.41
CA LYS A 37 -10.74 -0.63 1.69
C LYS A 37 -9.80 -1.27 2.72
N ARG A 38 -8.51 -0.92 2.69
CA ARG A 38 -7.51 -1.45 3.63
C ARG A 38 -6.32 -0.50 3.74
N THR A 39 -5.74 -0.44 4.93
CA THR A 39 -4.49 0.25 5.20
C THR A 39 -3.53 -0.67 5.93
N LEU A 40 -2.26 -0.63 5.55
CA LEU A 40 -1.15 -1.29 6.23
C LEU A 40 -0.10 -0.24 6.56
N VAL A 41 0.47 -0.31 7.75
CA VAL A 41 1.54 0.58 8.19
C VAL A 41 2.74 -0.29 8.57
N SER A 42 3.94 0.19 8.28
CA SER A 42 5.16 -0.49 8.72
C SER A 42 5.30 -0.44 10.24
N ASP A 43 5.65 -1.57 10.83
CA ASP A 43 6.13 -1.60 12.22
C ASP A 43 7.57 -1.06 12.30
N GLU A 44 8.37 -1.37 11.26
CA GLU A 44 9.71 -0.83 11.10
C GLU A 44 9.68 0.68 10.80
N LYS A 45 10.64 1.38 11.42
CA LYS A 45 10.91 2.79 11.20
C LYS A 45 12.19 2.96 10.42
N TYR A 46 12.19 3.92 9.50
CA TYR A 46 13.30 4.22 8.61
C TYR A 46 13.83 5.61 8.88
N SER A 47 15.14 5.76 8.92
CA SER A 47 15.78 7.07 9.16
C SER A 47 15.63 8.04 7.99
N THR A 48 15.20 7.57 6.81
CA THR A 48 14.96 8.44 5.64
C THR A 48 13.65 8.09 4.96
N ARG A 49 13.02 9.12 4.37
CA ARG A 49 11.81 8.98 3.57
C ARG A 49 12.01 8.06 2.36
N ALA A 50 13.18 8.13 1.73
CA ALA A 50 13.51 7.31 0.57
C ALA A 50 13.56 5.82 0.94
N ALA A 51 14.19 5.47 2.07
CA ALA A 51 14.22 4.09 2.57
C ALA A 51 12.82 3.56 2.91
N ALA A 52 11.99 4.37 3.58
CA ALA A 52 10.60 3.98 3.83
C ALA A 52 9.83 3.73 2.52
N LYS A 53 10.01 4.59 1.53
CA LYS A 53 9.35 4.44 0.23
C LYS A 53 9.77 3.15 -0.48
N ASP A 54 11.07 2.91 -0.60
CA ASP A 54 11.61 1.71 -1.26
C ASP A 54 11.12 0.43 -0.59
N ALA A 55 11.18 0.36 0.74
CA ALA A 55 10.67 -0.77 1.50
C ALA A 55 9.15 -0.97 1.32
N GLY A 56 8.38 0.13 1.29
CA GLY A 56 6.95 0.09 1.03
C GLY A 56 6.61 -0.38 -0.39
N ASP A 57 7.35 0.07 -1.40
CA ASP A 57 7.21 -0.35 -2.80
C ASP A 57 7.55 -1.84 -2.96
N ALA A 58 8.63 -2.32 -2.33
CA ALA A 58 8.97 -3.73 -2.28
C ALA A 58 7.86 -4.57 -1.62
N ARG A 59 7.29 -4.08 -0.51
CA ARG A 59 6.18 -4.75 0.18
C ARG A 59 4.91 -4.78 -0.67
N LEU A 60 4.57 -3.68 -1.35
CA LEU A 60 3.42 -3.61 -2.26
C LEU A 60 3.57 -4.58 -3.43
N LYS A 61 4.77 -4.69 -4.01
CA LYS A 61 5.07 -5.66 -5.05
C LYS A 61 4.86 -7.09 -4.57
N ALA A 62 5.41 -7.45 -3.41
CA ALA A 62 5.25 -8.78 -2.83
C ALA A 62 3.77 -9.13 -2.57
N LEU A 63 2.96 -8.18 -2.08
CA LEU A 63 1.51 -8.38 -1.89
C LEU A 63 0.75 -8.57 -3.20
N THR A 64 1.23 -7.93 -4.27
CA THR A 64 0.65 -8.09 -5.61
C THR A 64 0.96 -9.48 -6.14
N GLU A 65 2.21 -9.94 -6.00
CA GLU A 65 2.65 -11.28 -6.40
C GLU A 65 1.92 -12.38 -5.61
N ASP A 66 1.75 -12.23 -4.30
CA ASP A 66 0.98 -13.14 -3.43
C ASP A 66 -0.48 -13.30 -3.89
N ARG A 67 -1.13 -12.17 -4.22
CA ARG A 67 -2.50 -12.19 -4.76
C ARG A 67 -2.61 -12.96 -6.07
N HIS A 68 -1.58 -12.91 -6.91
CA HIS A 68 -1.54 -13.65 -8.18
C HIS A 68 -1.24 -15.14 -7.99
N ALA A 69 -0.50 -15.53 -6.94
CA ALA A 69 -0.21 -16.93 -6.64
C ALA A 69 -1.42 -17.70 -6.08
N HIS A 70 -2.39 -16.99 -5.50
CA HIS A 70 -3.60 -17.55 -4.87
C HIS A 70 -4.89 -17.36 -5.69
N ALA A 71 -4.80 -16.95 -6.96
CA ALA A 71 -5.93 -16.75 -7.88
C ALA A 71 -6.01 -17.87 -8.91
#